data_AF-A0AAN8J4F2-F1
#
_entry.id   AF-A0AAN8J4F2-F1
#
_cell.length_a   1.000
_cell.length_b   1.000
_cell.length_c   1.000
_cell.angle_alpha   90.00
_cell.angle_beta   90.00
_cell.angle_gamma   90.00
#
_symmetry.space_group_name_H-M   'P 1'
#
loop_
_entity.id
_entity.type
_entity.pdbx_description
1 polymer ?
#
loop_
_entity_poly.entity_id
_entity_poly.type
_entity_poly.pdbx_seq_one_letter_code
_entity_poly.pdbx_strand_id
1 'polypeptide(L)'
;MVVFGRIITCGNITQGLFPSKTWTCADISVNGANLAYGYNIGSLGVVECQETKGKHEFATLCRELLSIIGVKTPLWAVYIPKATCGKDPRNRAILTKTSNSEFIWEDREPGFGYIHTIQCMVKHDL
;
A
#
# COMPACT_ATOMS: atom_id res chain seq x y z
N MET A 1 -1.60 1.43 13.99
CA MET A 1 -2.99 1.68 13.52
C MET A 1 -3.63 0.34 13.21
N VAL A 2 -4.93 0.14 13.41
CA VAL A 2 -5.58 -1.15 13.07
C VAL A 2 -6.47 -0.97 11.84
N VAL A 3 -6.25 -1.77 10.80
CA VAL A 3 -7.01 -1.74 9.53
C VAL A 3 -7.42 -3.17 9.18
N PHE A 4 -8.72 -3.42 9.09
CA PHE A 4 -9.30 -4.75 8.83
C PHE A 4 -8.68 -5.86 9.71
N GLY A 5 -8.58 -5.60 11.02
CA GLY A 5 -8.08 -6.56 12.01
C GLY A 5 -6.56 -6.76 12.05
N ARG A 6 -5.77 -6.00 11.28
CA ARG A 6 -4.30 -6.07 11.33
C ARG A 6 -3.65 -4.77 11.76
N ILE A 7 -2.52 -4.89 12.44
CA ILE A 7 -1.71 -3.76 12.90
C ILE A 7 -0.89 -3.26 11.71
N ILE A 8 -1.17 -2.04 11.29
CA ILE A 8 -0.38 -1.27 10.34
C ILE A 8 0.59 -0.38 11.12
N THR A 9 1.87 -0.50 10.80
CA THR A 9 2.92 0.41 11.27
C THR A 9 3.39 1.28 10.12
N CYS A 10 3.67 2.54 10.42
CA CYS A 10 4.42 3.44 9.57
C CYS A 10 5.66 3.87 10.35
N GLY A 11 6.77 4.10 9.67
CA GLY A 11 7.89 4.89 10.16
C GLY A 11 7.49 6.37 10.26
N ASN A 12 8.35 7.27 9.77
CA ASN A 12 8.03 8.69 9.79
C ASN A 12 6.85 9.02 8.89
N ILE A 13 5.87 9.71 9.48
CA ILE A 13 4.71 10.19 8.78
C ILE A 13 4.90 11.68 8.46
N THR A 14 4.97 12.02 7.18
CA THR A 14 5.23 13.38 6.73
C THR A 14 4.27 13.82 5.64
N GLN A 15 4.11 15.13 5.50
CA GLN A 15 3.43 15.70 4.34
C GLN A 15 4.24 15.41 3.07
N GLY A 16 3.58 14.84 2.05
CA GLY A 16 4.23 14.47 0.78
C GLY A 16 4.59 15.66 -0.11
N LEU A 17 5.25 15.37 -1.25
CA LEU A 17 5.81 16.37 -2.19
C LEU A 17 4.79 17.00 -3.14
N PHE A 18 3.50 16.68 -3.02
CA PHE A 18 2.48 17.12 -3.97
C PHE A 18 1.79 18.42 -3.52
N PRO A 19 1.26 19.23 -4.47
CA PRO A 19 0.48 20.43 -4.15
C PRO A 19 -0.75 20.13 -3.28
N SER A 20 -1.35 18.95 -3.44
CA SER A 20 -2.44 18.51 -2.58
C SER A 20 -1.91 17.98 -1.24
N LYS A 21 -2.69 18.16 -0.16
CA LYS A 21 -2.35 17.60 1.15
C LYS A 21 -2.17 16.09 1.01
N THR A 22 -0.94 15.64 1.24
CA THR A 22 -0.55 14.24 1.03
C THR A 22 -0.06 13.68 2.34
N TRP A 23 -0.57 12.51 2.72
CA TRP A 23 -0.12 11.78 3.88
C TRP A 23 0.80 10.63 3.46
N THR A 24 2.05 10.66 3.91
CA THR A 24 3.05 9.64 3.59
C THR A 24 3.17 8.66 4.74
N CYS A 25 2.92 7.38 4.50
CA CYS A 25 3.31 6.30 5.41
C CYS A 25 4.59 5.66 4.86
N ALA A 26 5.74 6.08 5.40
CA ALA A 26 7.03 5.47 5.12
C ALA A 26 7.20 4.16 5.91
N ASP A 27 8.09 3.28 5.43
CA ASP A 27 8.41 1.97 6.02
C ASP A 27 7.17 1.19 6.48
N ILE A 28 6.15 1.15 5.62
CA ILE A 28 4.86 0.55 5.95
C ILE A 28 5.00 -0.95 6.18
N SER A 29 4.41 -1.45 7.26
CA SER A 29 4.32 -2.89 7.52
C SER A 29 2.94 -3.30 8.03
N VAL A 30 2.58 -4.56 7.79
CA VAL A 30 1.30 -5.18 8.19
C VAL A 30 1.63 -6.35 9.12
N ASN A 31 1.46 -6.19 10.43
CA ASN A 31 1.93 -7.15 11.44
C ASN A 31 3.42 -7.52 11.24
N GLY A 32 4.26 -6.55 10.83
CA GLY A 32 5.67 -6.78 10.51
C GLY A 32 5.95 -7.38 9.12
N ALA A 33 4.91 -7.76 8.36
CA ALA A 33 5.03 -8.19 6.98
C ALA A 33 5.16 -6.99 6.03
N ASN A 34 5.87 -7.18 4.93
CA ASN A 34 5.94 -6.21 3.85
C ASN A 34 4.58 -6.06 3.17
N LEU A 35 4.21 -4.84 2.78
CA LEU A 35 3.03 -4.65 1.95
C LEU A 35 3.38 -5.10 0.52
N ALA A 36 2.73 -6.16 0.03
CA ALA A 36 3.00 -6.74 -1.27
C ALA A 36 2.83 -5.69 -2.38
N TYR A 37 3.60 -5.85 -3.45
CA TYR A 37 3.49 -5.10 -4.71
C TYR A 37 3.64 -6.08 -5.84
N GLY A 38 3.04 -5.79 -7.00
CA GLY A 38 3.05 -6.75 -8.08
C GLY A 38 4.46 -6.96 -8.61
N TYR A 39 4.68 -8.16 -9.10
CA TYR A 39 5.88 -8.55 -9.79
C TYR A 39 5.46 -9.44 -10.94
N ASN A 40 6.04 -9.21 -12.12
CA ASN A 40 5.87 -10.09 -13.26
C ASN A 40 7.26 -10.45 -13.76
N ILE A 41 7.48 -11.74 -14.01
CA ILE A 41 8.67 -12.22 -14.69
C ILE A 41 8.26 -12.32 -16.15
N GLY A 42 8.68 -11.34 -16.97
CA GLY A 42 8.40 -11.36 -18.40
C GLY A 42 9.01 -12.59 -19.09
N SER A 43 8.59 -12.85 -20.33
CA SER A 43 8.99 -14.02 -21.14
C SER A 43 10.51 -14.18 -21.35
N LEU A 44 11.30 -13.14 -21.04
CA LEU A 44 12.76 -13.09 -21.17
C LEU A 44 13.48 -12.95 -19.82
N GLY A 45 12.80 -13.20 -18.69
CA GLY A 45 13.40 -13.04 -17.36
C GLY A 45 13.58 -11.59 -16.92
N VAL A 46 13.03 -10.62 -17.67
CA VAL A 46 13.00 -9.21 -17.25
C VAL A 46 12.03 -9.10 -16.08
N VAL A 47 12.56 -8.66 -14.94
CA VAL A 47 11.80 -8.45 -13.72
C VAL A 47 11.27 -7.02 -13.75
N GLU A 48 9.97 -6.87 -13.94
CA GLU A 48 9.30 -5.57 -13.86
C GLU A 48 8.37 -5.51 -12.66
N CYS A 49 8.45 -4.40 -11.94
CA CYS A 49 7.46 -4.01 -10.96
C CYS A 49 6.20 -3.58 -11.69
N GLN A 50 5.22 -4.46 -11.73
CA GLN A 50 3.88 -4.10 -12.16
C GLN A 50 3.01 -3.97 -10.92
N GLU A 51 1.97 -3.14 -10.96
CA GLU A 51 0.91 -3.23 -9.94
C GLU A 51 0.31 -4.66 -9.99
N THR A 52 -0.26 -5.23 -8.91
CA THR A 52 -0.71 -6.66 -8.90
C THR A 52 -1.93 -6.95 -9.78
N LYS A 53 -1.99 -6.37 -10.98
CA LYS A 53 -3.11 -6.47 -11.91
C LYS A 53 -4.42 -6.06 -11.21
N GLY A 54 -4.38 -4.99 -10.40
CA GLY A 54 -5.55 -4.49 -9.67
C GLY A 54 -5.99 -5.30 -8.45
N LYS A 55 -5.25 -6.34 -8.01
CA LYS A 55 -5.62 -7.06 -6.77
C LYS A 55 -5.40 -6.27 -5.48
N HIS A 56 -4.59 -5.21 -5.52
CA HIS A 56 -4.30 -4.39 -4.36
C HIS A 56 -5.39 -3.38 -4.11
N GLU A 57 -5.94 -3.39 -2.89
CA GLU A 57 -6.90 -2.40 -2.45
C GLU A 57 -6.23 -1.18 -1.81
N PHE A 58 -5.21 -0.61 -2.46
CA PHE A 58 -4.43 0.51 -1.89
C PHE A 58 -5.28 1.76 -1.65
N ALA A 59 -6.25 2.04 -2.52
CA ALA A 59 -7.18 3.15 -2.32
C ALA A 59 -8.00 2.97 -1.03
N THR A 60 -8.47 1.74 -0.78
CA THR A 60 -9.19 1.38 0.44
C THR A 60 -8.27 1.50 1.66
N LEU A 61 -7.05 0.96 1.60
CA LEU A 61 -6.06 1.12 2.66
C LEU A 61 -5.81 2.60 2.98
N CYS A 62 -5.63 3.45 1.96
CA CYS A 62 -5.44 4.88 2.17
C CYS A 62 -6.64 5.56 2.84
N ARG A 63 -7.88 5.21 2.47
CA ARG A 63 -9.08 5.76 3.13
C ARG A 63 -9.11 5.41 4.61
N GLU A 64 -8.81 4.16 4.96
CA GLU A 64 -8.76 3.72 6.35
C GLU A 64 -7.67 4.43 7.14
N LEU A 65 -6.45 4.53 6.57
CA LEU A 65 -5.35 5.24 7.22
C LEU A 65 -5.67 6.73 7.45
N LEU A 66 -6.24 7.40 6.44
CA LEU A 66 -6.66 8.81 6.54
C LEU A 66 -7.76 9.00 7.59
N SER A 67 -8.73 8.07 7.66
CA SER A 67 -9.80 8.10 8.66
C SER A 67 -9.24 7.99 10.08
N ILE A 68 -8.30 7.07 10.32
CA ILE A 68 -7.70 6.82 11.64
C ILE A 68 -6.95 8.05 12.18
N ILE A 69 -6.30 8.81 11.31
CA ILE A 69 -5.57 10.04 11.68
C ILE A 69 -6.47 11.30 11.69
N GLY A 70 -7.77 11.15 11.46
CA GLY A 70 -8.75 12.24 11.50
C GLY A 70 -8.82 13.11 10.23
N VAL A 71 -8.28 12.66 9.10
CA VAL A 71 -8.40 13.37 7.81
C VAL A 71 -9.72 12.98 7.13
N LYS A 72 -10.63 13.95 7.00
CA LYS A 72 -11.96 13.75 6.40
C LYS A 72 -12.05 14.10 4.92
N THR A 73 -11.03 14.75 4.38
CA THR A 73 -11.01 15.16 2.97
C THR A 73 -11.00 13.94 2.06
N PRO A 74 -11.81 13.91 0.99
CA PRO A 74 -11.88 12.74 0.12
C PRO A 74 -10.52 12.37 -0.48
N LEU A 75 -10.24 11.06 -0.56
CA LEU A 75 -9.08 10.55 -1.28
C LEU A 75 -9.18 10.95 -2.76
N TRP A 76 -8.12 11.58 -3.27
CA TRP A 76 -7.96 11.90 -4.68
C TRP A 76 -7.21 10.80 -5.42
N ALA A 77 -6.06 10.39 -4.88
CA ALA A 77 -5.19 9.40 -5.51
C ALA A 77 -4.33 8.67 -4.48
N VAL A 78 -3.81 7.51 -4.88
CA VAL A 78 -2.73 6.82 -4.19
C VAL A 78 -1.48 6.89 -5.06
N TYR A 79 -0.36 7.22 -4.45
CA TYR A 79 0.93 7.18 -5.12
C TYR A 79 1.91 6.26 -4.38
N ILE A 80 2.70 5.51 -5.15
CA ILE A 80 3.63 4.50 -4.67
C ILE A 80 5.03 4.90 -5.17
N PRO A 81 5.77 5.73 -4.42
CA PRO A 81 7.07 6.25 -4.86
C PRO A 81 8.19 5.20 -4.86
N LYS A 82 8.06 4.16 -4.04
CA LYS A 82 9.13 3.19 -3.75
C LYS A 82 8.62 1.75 -3.78
N ALA A 83 8.10 1.34 -4.94
CA ALA A 83 7.89 -0.06 -5.23
C ALA A 83 9.24 -0.75 -5.48
N THR A 84 9.38 -1.98 -5.01
CA THR A 84 10.58 -2.82 -5.21
C THR A 84 10.18 -4.12 -5.87
N CYS A 85 10.98 -4.52 -6.86
CA CYS A 85 10.84 -5.80 -7.54
C CYS A 85 11.84 -6.81 -7.00
N GLY A 86 12.62 -6.44 -5.97
CA GLY A 86 13.59 -7.31 -5.33
C GLY A 86 12.92 -8.35 -4.44
N LYS A 87 13.64 -9.43 -4.19
CA LYS A 87 13.26 -10.46 -3.23
C LYS A 87 13.59 -9.99 -1.82
N ASP A 88 12.67 -10.18 -0.88
CA ASP A 88 12.88 -9.93 0.55
C ASP A 88 12.54 -11.20 1.35
N PRO A 89 13.31 -11.53 2.41
CA PRO A 89 13.06 -12.72 3.24
C PRO A 89 11.86 -12.60 4.18
N ARG A 90 11.26 -11.41 4.33
CA ARG A 90 10.06 -11.21 5.15
C ARG A 90 8.81 -11.65 4.38
N ASN A 91 7.84 -12.16 5.14
CA ASN A 91 6.49 -12.39 4.64
C ASN A 91 5.91 -11.08 4.06
N ARG A 92 4.95 -11.24 3.17
CA ARG A 92 4.23 -10.13 2.56
C ARG A 92 2.74 -10.25 2.87
N ALA A 93 2.03 -9.14 2.88
CA ALA A 93 0.59 -9.09 3.04
C ALA A 93 -0.01 -8.30 1.87
N ILE A 94 -1.15 -8.76 1.37
CA ILE A 94 -1.93 -8.05 0.35
C ILE A 94 -3.34 -7.82 0.87
N LEU A 95 -3.82 -6.58 0.81
CA LEU A 95 -5.23 -6.27 1.01
C LEU A 95 -5.96 -6.53 -0.31
N THR A 96 -6.92 -7.44 -0.29
CA THR A 96 -7.76 -7.78 -1.45
C THR A 96 -9.23 -7.58 -1.11
N LYS A 97 -10.05 -7.46 -2.16
CA LYS A 97 -11.50 -7.49 -2.06
C LYS A 97 -12.02 -8.86 -2.46
N THR A 98 -12.83 -9.47 -1.61
CA THR A 98 -13.47 -10.76 -1.88
C THR A 98 -14.66 -10.60 -2.84
N SER A 99 -15.17 -11.72 -3.37
CA SER A 99 -16.39 -11.73 -4.19
C SER A 99 -17.61 -11.15 -3.45
N ASN A 100 -17.61 -11.23 -2.12
CA ASN A 100 -18.68 -10.71 -1.25
C ASN A 100 -18.48 -9.23 -0.91
N SER A 101 -17.55 -8.54 -1.59
CA SER A 101 -17.19 -7.14 -1.33
C SER A 101 -16.57 -6.85 0.03
N GLU A 102 -16.10 -7.88 0.75
CA GLU A 102 -15.36 -7.70 1.99
C GLU A 102 -13.87 -7.46 1.70
N PHE A 103 -13.21 -6.66 2.54
CA PHE A 103 -11.77 -6.42 2.45
C PHE A 103 -11.05 -7.33 3.44
N ILE A 104 -10.12 -8.14 2.92
CA ILE A 104 -9.34 -9.09 3.72
C ILE A 104 -7.85 -8.96 3.44
N TRP A 105 -7.06 -9.30 4.45
CA TRP A 105 -5.62 -9.44 4.30
C TRP A 105 -5.27 -10.89 3.97
N GLU A 106 -4.60 -11.09 2.84
CA GLU A 106 -4.01 -12.37 2.48
C GLU A 106 -2.51 -12.36 2.78
N ASP A 107 -2.04 -13.39 3.49
CA ASP A 107 -0.62 -13.61 3.69
C ASP A 107 0.03 -14.21 2.45
N ARG A 108 1.26 -13.77 2.20
CA ARG A 108 2.10 -14.22 1.10
C ARG A 108 3.47 -14.55 1.67
N GLU A 109 4.01 -15.67 1.21
CA GLU A 109 5.37 -16.07 1.55
C GLU A 109 6.41 -15.03 1.08
N PRO A 110 7.64 -15.08 1.65
CA PRO A 110 8.74 -14.24 1.22
C PRO A 110 8.95 -14.32 -0.29
N GLY A 111 9.27 -13.19 -0.92
CA GLY A 111 9.31 -13.16 -2.38
C GLY A 111 9.56 -11.78 -2.96
N PHE A 112 9.38 -11.70 -4.27
CA PHE A 112 9.58 -10.47 -5.06
C PHE A 112 8.37 -9.55 -4.96
N GLY A 113 8.57 -8.24 -5.01
CA GLY A 113 7.44 -7.31 -5.13
C GLY A 113 6.87 -6.89 -3.78
N TYR A 114 7.27 -5.70 -3.34
CA TYR A 114 6.71 -5.04 -2.16
C TYR A 114 6.85 -3.52 -2.24
N ILE A 115 6.19 -2.77 -1.36
CA ILE A 115 6.36 -1.33 -1.24
C ILE A 115 6.92 -0.97 0.13
N HIS A 116 7.78 0.04 0.16
CA HIS A 116 8.22 0.66 1.42
C HIS A 116 7.35 1.84 1.81
N THR A 117 6.74 2.52 0.84
CA THR A 117 6.08 3.79 1.08
C THR A 117 4.79 3.87 0.28
N ILE A 118 3.73 4.31 0.95
CA ILE A 118 2.45 4.65 0.34
C ILE A 118 2.12 6.11 0.63
N GLN A 119 1.66 6.85 -0.37
CA GLN A 119 1.24 8.23 -0.26
C GLN A 119 -0.25 8.35 -0.58
N CYS A 120 -1.02 8.81 0.41
CA CYS A 120 -2.46 9.01 0.32
C CYS A 120 -2.74 10.49 0.07
N MET A 121 -3.14 10.82 -1.16
CA MET A 121 -3.35 12.18 -1.60
C MET A 121 -4.83 12.53 -1.45
N VAL A 122 -5.15 13.61 -0.73
CA VAL A 122 -6.55 14.05 -0.60
C VAL A 122 -6.86 15.16 -1.61
N LYS A 123 -8.14 15.34 -1.95
CA LYS A 123 -8.56 16.43 -2.83
C LYS A 123 -8.13 17.78 -2.22
N HIS A 124 -7.69 18.70 -3.05
CA HIS A 124 -7.48 20.07 -2.61
C HIS A 124 -8.85 20.74 -2.50
N ASP A 125 -9.10 21.42 -1.38
CA ASP A 125 -10.23 22.34 -1.29
C ASP A 125 -9.88 23.54 -2.20
N LEU A 126 -10.61 23.68 -3.31
CA LEU A 126 -10.53 24.85 -4.19
C LEU A 126 -11.40 25.97 -3.62
#